data_AF-A0A960Z4J7-F1
#
_entry.id   AF-A0A960Z4J7-F1
#
_cell.length_a   1.000
_cell.length_b   1.000
_cell.length_c   1.000
_cell.angle_alpha   90.00
_cell.angle_beta   90.00
_cell.angle_gamma   90.00
#
_symmetry.space_group_name_H-M   'P 1'
#
loop_
_entity.id
_entity.type
_entity.pdbx_description
1 polymer ?
#
loop_
_entity_poly.entity_id
_entity_poly.type
_entity_poly.pdbx_seq_one_letter_code
_entity_poly.pdbx_strand_id
1 'polypeptide(L)'
;MKADYGWIILVVFVIIIAVFWGQITGGIQAFQNRGFDQEAFDRGKVIFADNHAWTPLENKSCAMCHDPAFQPTSEKITMEDYDPNNKVILKDLKKKFKSDPLTTEDALYEQAMVCMTNPDRMALRRANEKAKEVQDLMAYLRGL
;
A
#
# COMPACT_ATOMS: atom_id res chain seq x y z
N MET A 1 66.92 3.16 -20.65
CA MET A 1 65.55 3.42 -21.11
C MET A 1 64.64 3.33 -19.90
N LYS A 2 64.07 4.45 -19.43
CA LYS A 2 63.09 4.42 -18.34
C LYS A 2 61.76 4.03 -18.98
N ALA A 3 61.22 2.87 -18.62
CA ALA A 3 59.92 2.46 -19.09
C ALA A 3 58.86 3.35 -18.42
N ASP A 4 58.08 4.06 -19.22
CA ASP A 4 56.98 4.89 -18.74
C ASP A 4 55.78 4.00 -18.41
N TYR A 5 55.64 3.65 -17.12
CA TYR A 5 54.52 2.84 -16.60
C TYR A 5 53.24 3.66 -16.35
N GLY A 6 53.26 4.97 -16.64
CA GLY A 6 52.13 5.87 -16.37
C GLY A 6 50.84 5.49 -17.10
N TRP A 7 50.95 4.98 -18.34
CA TRP A 7 49.77 4.58 -19.12
C TRP A 7 49.12 3.30 -18.58
N ILE A 8 49.91 2.38 -18.01
CA ILE A 8 49.42 1.12 -17.43
C ILE A 8 48.55 1.41 -16.21
N ILE A 9 48.99 2.34 -15.35
CA ILE A 9 48.25 2.76 -14.15
C ILE A 9 46.89 3.37 -14.55
N LEU A 10 46.87 4.21 -15.59
CA LEU A 10 45.64 4.82 -16.10
C LEU A 10 44.64 3.78 -16.62
N VAL A 11 45.10 2.80 -17.38
CA VAL A 11 44.25 1.72 -17.91
C VAL A 11 43.65 0.89 -16.78
N VAL A 12 44.45 0.52 -15.77
CA VAL A 12 43.96 -0.23 -14.60
C VAL A 12 42.91 0.57 -13.82
N PHE A 13 43.13 1.87 -13.64
CA PHE A 13 42.19 2.72 -12.90
C PHE A 13 40.84 2.86 -13.61
N VAL A 14 40.84 2.99 -14.95
CA VAL A 14 39.62 3.05 -15.76
C VAL A 14 38.84 1.74 -15.69
N ILE A 15 39.52 0.59 -15.71
CA ILE A 15 38.87 -0.73 -15.60
C ILE A 15 38.22 -0.90 -14.22
N ILE A 16 38.91 -0.51 -13.14
CA ILE A 16 38.35 -0.57 -11.77
C ILE A 16 37.11 0.29 -11.67
N ILE A 17 37.15 1.53 -12.17
CA ILE A 17 35.98 2.43 -12.19
C ILE A 17 34.84 1.77 -12.98
N ALA A 18 35.07 1.26 -14.19
CA ALA A 18 34.03 0.62 -14.99
C ALA A 18 33.34 -0.57 -14.29
N VAL A 19 34.10 -1.40 -13.57
CA VAL A 19 33.56 -2.55 -12.82
C VAL A 19 32.74 -2.11 -11.60
N PHE A 20 33.20 -1.08 -10.88
CA PHE A 20 32.51 -0.59 -9.68
C PHE A 20 31.24 0.22 -10.01
N TRP A 21 31.18 0.92 -11.15
CA TRP A 21 29.99 1.67 -11.55
C TRP A 21 28.79 0.76 -11.86
N GLY A 22 29.00 -0.43 -12.45
CA GLY A 22 27.90 -1.37 -12.76
C GLY A 22 27.20 -1.95 -11.54
N GLN A 23 27.88 -2.06 -10.39
CA GLN A 23 27.30 -2.54 -9.13
C GLN A 23 26.44 -1.47 -8.43
N ILE A 24 26.78 -0.19 -8.58
CA ILE A 24 26.05 0.92 -7.94
C ILE A 24 24.71 1.19 -8.65
N THR A 25 24.66 1.09 -9.98
CA THR A 25 23.42 1.33 -10.74
C THR A 25 22.37 0.24 -10.58
N GLY A 26 22.77 -1.02 -10.33
CA GLY A 26 21.84 -2.12 -10.08
C GLY A 26 21.10 -2.02 -8.73
N GLY A 27 21.72 -1.41 -7.72
CA GLY A 27 21.10 -1.20 -6.40
C GLY A 27 20.05 -0.08 -6.37
N ILE A 28 20.17 0.92 -7.26
CA ILE A 28 19.29 2.10 -7.27
C ILE A 28 17.90 1.77 -7.87
N GLN A 29 17.82 0.90 -8.88
CA GLN A 29 16.53 0.47 -9.45
C GLN A 29 15.71 -0.38 -8.46
N ALA A 30 16.36 -1.17 -7.61
CA ALA A 30 15.69 -1.93 -6.54
C ALA A 30 15.19 -1.03 -5.39
N PHE A 31 15.68 0.20 -5.28
CA PHE A 31 15.21 1.19 -4.33
C PHE A 31 14.11 2.09 -4.92
N GLN A 32 14.18 2.41 -6.20
CA GLN A 32 13.13 3.18 -6.90
C GLN A 32 11.82 2.40 -7.03
N ASN A 33 11.85 1.06 -7.15
CA ASN A 33 10.65 0.23 -7.16
C ASN A 33 10.08 -0.10 -5.76
N ARG A 34 10.69 0.40 -4.68
CA ARG A 34 10.03 0.49 -3.35
C ARG A 34 9.37 1.85 -3.15
N GLY A 35 9.37 2.70 -4.18
CA GLY A 35 8.53 3.87 -4.25
C GLY A 35 7.08 3.43 -4.23
N PHE A 36 6.28 4.12 -3.43
CA PHE A 36 4.82 4.12 -3.45
C PHE A 36 4.25 3.63 -4.80
N ASP A 37 3.69 2.42 -4.80
CA ASP A 37 3.03 1.85 -5.98
C ASP A 37 1.75 2.65 -6.21
N GLN A 38 1.87 3.72 -7.01
CA GLN A 38 0.77 4.62 -7.35
C GLN A 38 -0.40 3.86 -7.98
N GLU A 39 -0.11 2.83 -8.77
CA GLU A 39 -1.14 2.03 -9.41
C GLU A 39 -1.92 1.22 -8.36
N ALA A 40 -1.24 0.59 -7.41
CA ALA A 40 -1.88 -0.08 -6.28
C ALA A 40 -2.65 0.89 -5.40
N PHE A 41 -2.14 2.10 -5.16
CA PHE A 41 -2.85 3.15 -4.44
C PHE A 41 -4.16 3.55 -5.14
N ASP A 42 -4.12 3.76 -6.45
CA ASP A 42 -5.29 4.15 -7.24
C ASP A 42 -6.35 3.02 -7.26
N ARG A 43 -5.93 1.76 -7.42
CA ARG A 43 -6.82 0.60 -7.30
C ARG A 43 -7.41 0.47 -5.89
N GLY A 44 -6.59 0.65 -4.86
CA GLY A 44 -7.01 0.60 -3.47
C GLY A 44 -8.06 1.66 -3.13
N LYS A 45 -7.94 2.86 -3.70
CA LYS A 45 -8.95 3.93 -3.56
C LYS A 45 -10.31 3.50 -4.11
N VAL A 46 -10.33 2.82 -5.26
CA VAL A 46 -11.59 2.30 -5.85
C VAL A 46 -12.18 1.23 -4.94
N ILE A 47 -11.37 0.26 -4.52
CA ILE A 47 -11.78 -0.82 -3.61
C ILE A 47 -12.33 -0.27 -2.28
N PHE A 48 -11.74 0.80 -1.76
CA PHE A 48 -12.17 1.46 -0.54
C PHE A 48 -13.61 2.01 -0.63
N ALA A 49 -14.01 2.48 -1.81
CA ALA A 49 -15.35 3.02 -2.08
C ALA A 49 -16.33 2.00 -2.68
N ASP A 50 -15.84 0.84 -3.13
CA ASP A 50 -16.64 -0.17 -3.81
C ASP A 50 -17.43 -1.02 -2.80
N ASN A 51 -18.75 -0.94 -2.93
CA ASN A 51 -19.74 -1.64 -2.12
C ASN A 51 -19.86 -3.14 -2.41
N HIS A 52 -19.22 -3.62 -3.49
CA HIS A 52 -19.22 -5.01 -3.93
C HIS A 52 -17.83 -5.65 -3.85
N ALA A 53 -16.80 -4.89 -3.48
CA ALA A 53 -15.43 -5.39 -3.47
C ALA A 53 -15.21 -6.54 -2.47
N TRP A 54 -16.00 -6.63 -1.40
CA TRP A 54 -15.73 -7.52 -0.25
C TRP A 54 -16.73 -8.65 -0.06
N THR A 55 -18.02 -8.34 -0.17
CA THR A 55 -19.10 -9.31 -0.03
C THR A 55 -20.17 -9.08 -1.08
N PRO A 56 -20.80 -10.15 -1.61
CA PRO A 56 -21.98 -10.03 -2.47
C PRO A 56 -23.23 -9.56 -1.70
N LEU A 57 -23.20 -9.61 -0.36
CA LEU A 57 -24.31 -9.18 0.49
C LEU A 57 -24.28 -7.65 0.70
N GLU A 58 -24.91 -6.97 -0.26
CA GLU A 58 -25.50 -5.63 -0.23
C GLU A 58 -24.77 -4.51 0.54
N ASN A 59 -24.15 -3.60 -0.23
CA ASN A 59 -23.91 -2.18 0.08
C ASN A 59 -23.01 -1.88 1.28
N LYS A 60 -21.84 -2.53 1.37
CA LYS A 60 -20.86 -2.25 2.43
C LYS A 60 -19.50 -1.94 1.83
N SER A 61 -18.94 -0.79 2.17
CA SER A 61 -17.59 -0.37 1.78
C SER A 61 -16.88 0.30 2.95
N CYS A 62 -15.54 0.40 2.87
CA CYS A 62 -14.74 1.10 3.87
C CYS A 62 -15.13 2.59 3.93
N ALA A 63 -15.44 3.19 2.78
CA ALA A 63 -15.82 4.58 2.64
C ALA A 63 -17.07 4.97 3.45
N MET A 64 -18.00 4.04 3.67
CA MET A 64 -19.22 4.32 4.45
C MET A 64 -18.91 4.86 5.85
N CYS A 65 -17.95 4.26 6.54
CA CYS A 65 -17.60 4.64 7.91
C CYS A 65 -16.45 5.65 7.97
N HIS A 66 -15.67 5.80 6.90
CA HIS A 66 -14.37 6.47 6.94
C HIS A 66 -14.23 7.67 6.00
N ASP A 67 -15.05 7.79 4.97
CA ASP A 67 -15.03 8.92 4.05
C ASP A 67 -16.20 9.87 4.36
N PRO A 68 -15.93 11.09 4.85
CA PRO A 68 -16.97 12.07 5.14
C PRO A 68 -17.80 12.45 3.91
N ALA A 69 -17.20 12.45 2.72
CA ALA A 69 -17.86 12.80 1.46
C ALA A 69 -18.62 11.63 0.82
N PHE A 70 -18.41 10.40 1.29
CA PHE A 70 -19.10 9.24 0.73
C PHE A 70 -20.60 9.27 1.04
N GLN A 71 -21.40 9.16 -0.01
CA GLN A 71 -22.85 9.03 0.06
C GLN A 71 -23.24 7.65 -0.48
N PRO A 72 -23.80 6.77 0.36
CA PRO A 72 -24.31 5.49 -0.09
C PRO A 72 -25.39 5.72 -1.16
N THR A 73 -25.23 5.08 -2.32
CA THR A 73 -26.21 5.18 -3.42
C THR A 73 -27.42 4.24 -3.23
N SER A 74 -27.35 3.35 -2.25
CA SER A 74 -28.41 2.40 -1.93
C SER A 74 -29.26 2.87 -0.76
N GLU A 75 -30.57 2.74 -0.89
CA GLU A 75 -31.54 3.05 0.16
C GLU A 75 -31.51 2.04 1.32
N LYS A 76 -30.92 0.85 1.13
CA LYS A 76 -30.87 -0.20 2.13
C LYS A 76 -29.43 -0.50 2.54
N ILE A 77 -29.02 0.12 3.65
CA ILE A 77 -27.76 -0.16 4.33
C ILE A 77 -28.02 -1.26 5.37
N THR A 78 -27.35 -2.40 5.24
CA THR A 78 -27.54 -3.58 6.10
C THR A 78 -26.49 -3.68 7.22
N MET A 79 -26.05 -2.52 7.72
CA MET A 79 -25.01 -2.40 8.75
C MET A 79 -25.64 -1.70 9.97
N GLU A 80 -25.88 -2.47 11.04
CA GLU A 80 -26.63 -1.99 12.22
C GLU A 80 -25.88 -0.91 13.00
N ASP A 81 -24.54 -0.94 12.97
CA ASP A 81 -23.67 0.07 13.59
C ASP A 81 -23.33 1.25 12.66
N TYR A 82 -23.97 1.35 11.48
CA TYR A 82 -23.76 2.46 10.59
C TYR A 82 -24.42 3.74 11.10
N ASP A 83 -23.60 4.75 11.41
CA ASP A 83 -24.05 6.11 11.69
C ASP A 83 -23.45 7.10 10.68
N PRO A 84 -24.27 7.71 9.80
CA PRO A 84 -23.78 8.68 8.83
C PRO A 84 -23.18 9.94 9.46
N ASN A 85 -23.51 10.23 10.73
CA ASN A 85 -23.02 11.41 11.46
C ASN A 85 -21.74 11.12 12.24
N ASN A 86 -21.39 9.85 12.46
CA ASN A 86 -20.25 9.45 13.28
C ASN A 86 -19.20 8.69 12.45
N LYS A 87 -18.59 9.41 11.51
CA LYS A 87 -17.55 8.87 10.63
C LYS A 87 -16.17 9.00 11.25
N VAL A 88 -15.38 7.93 11.15
CA VAL A 88 -14.00 7.89 11.66
C VAL A 88 -13.04 8.37 10.58
N ILE A 89 -12.52 9.59 10.75
CA ILE A 89 -11.60 10.21 9.79
C ILE A 89 -10.26 9.47 9.80
N LEU A 90 -9.85 8.97 8.64
CA LEU A 90 -8.55 8.37 8.38
C LEU A 90 -7.54 9.46 7.99
N LYS A 91 -7.04 10.21 8.96
CA LYS A 91 -5.94 11.17 8.78
C LYS A 91 -4.69 10.71 9.51
N ASP A 92 -3.53 10.95 8.90
CA ASP A 92 -2.22 10.65 9.47
C ASP A 92 -2.09 9.18 9.92
N LEU A 93 -2.69 8.25 9.15
CA LEU A 93 -2.69 6.83 9.52
C LEU A 93 -1.26 6.31 9.66
N LYS A 94 -0.37 6.74 8.76
CA LYS A 94 1.05 6.41 8.82
C LYS A 94 1.70 6.79 10.14
N LYS A 95 1.37 7.95 10.69
CA LYS A 95 1.88 8.43 11.98
C LYS A 95 1.24 7.69 13.14
N LYS A 96 -0.09 7.47 13.08
CA LYS A 96 -0.87 6.83 14.15
C LYS A 96 -0.48 5.37 14.36
N PHE A 97 -0.34 4.62 13.27
CA PHE A 97 -0.04 3.18 13.30
C PHE A 97 1.45 2.88 13.19
N LYS A 98 2.30 3.91 13.10
CA LYS A 98 3.74 3.78 12.85
C LYS A 98 4.00 2.81 11.69
N SER A 99 3.16 2.85 10.65
CA SER A 99 3.26 1.94 9.52
C SER A 99 4.52 2.30 8.73
N ASP A 100 5.64 1.69 9.09
CA ASP A 100 6.89 1.81 8.37
C ASP A 100 6.84 0.82 7.19
N PRO A 101 7.16 1.23 5.96
CA PRO A 101 7.31 0.29 4.85
C PRO A 101 8.26 -0.88 5.12
N LEU A 102 9.12 -0.78 6.15
CA LEU A 102 10.09 -1.81 6.55
C LEU A 102 9.60 -2.77 7.66
N THR A 103 8.47 -2.50 8.31
CA THR A 103 7.96 -3.35 9.40
C THR A 103 6.99 -4.42 8.90
N THR A 104 7.20 -5.67 9.32
CA THR A 104 6.38 -6.84 8.95
C THR A 104 5.06 -6.95 9.71
N GLU A 105 4.94 -6.31 10.88
CA GLU A 105 3.69 -6.22 11.66
C GLU A 105 3.09 -4.82 11.52
N ASP A 106 2.27 -4.64 10.48
CA ASP A 106 1.58 -3.38 10.24
C ASP A 106 0.29 -3.35 11.07
N ALA A 107 0.31 -2.65 12.21
CA ALA A 107 -0.88 -2.47 13.06
C ALA A 107 -2.09 -1.91 12.28
N LEU A 108 -1.85 -1.19 11.17
CA LEU A 108 -2.89 -0.77 10.25
C LEU A 108 -3.55 -1.95 9.53
N TYR A 109 -2.76 -2.95 9.12
CA TYR A 109 -3.27 -4.17 8.49
C TYR A 109 -4.15 -4.95 9.45
N GLU A 110 -3.70 -5.16 10.69
CA GLU A 110 -4.49 -5.85 11.70
C GLU A 110 -5.83 -5.14 11.95
N GLN A 111 -5.80 -3.82 12.11
CA GLN A 111 -7.00 -3.03 12.30
C GLN A 111 -7.95 -3.08 11.08
N ALA A 112 -7.40 -3.04 9.86
CA ALA A 112 -8.17 -3.18 8.64
C ALA A 112 -8.81 -4.56 8.54
N MET A 113 -8.06 -5.62 8.88
CA MET A 113 -8.55 -7.00 8.89
C MET A 113 -9.67 -7.21 9.89
N VAL A 114 -9.61 -6.61 11.09
CA VAL A 114 -10.71 -6.66 12.07
C VAL A 114 -12.02 -6.10 11.49
N CYS A 115 -11.93 -5.00 10.73
CA CYS A 115 -13.11 -4.43 10.06
C CYS A 115 -13.61 -5.35 8.93
N MET A 116 -12.69 -5.89 8.15
CA MET A 116 -13.04 -6.72 6.99
C MET A 116 -13.63 -8.09 7.37
N THR A 117 -13.15 -8.73 8.43
CA THR A 117 -13.64 -10.05 8.85
C THR A 117 -14.88 -9.97 9.74
N ASN A 118 -15.24 -8.79 10.24
CA ASN A 118 -16.43 -8.62 11.05
C ASN A 118 -17.70 -8.90 10.22
N PRO A 119 -18.57 -9.84 10.65
CA PRO A 119 -19.78 -10.25 9.91
C PRO A 119 -20.82 -9.13 9.76
N ASP A 120 -20.90 -8.20 10.71
CA ASP A 120 -21.86 -7.09 10.68
C ASP A 120 -21.37 -5.96 9.77
N ARG A 121 -20.07 -5.94 9.49
CA ARG A 121 -19.43 -5.06 8.52
C ARG A 121 -19.24 -5.82 7.22
N MET A 122 -18.00 -6.11 6.81
CA MET A 122 -17.72 -6.59 5.45
C MET A 122 -17.87 -8.09 5.28
N ALA A 123 -17.90 -8.86 6.38
CA ALA A 123 -18.07 -10.31 6.38
C ALA A 123 -17.09 -11.08 5.46
N LEU A 124 -15.86 -10.59 5.31
CA LEU A 124 -14.84 -11.26 4.50
C LEU A 124 -14.51 -12.61 5.15
N ARG A 125 -14.90 -13.70 4.48
CA ARG A 125 -14.76 -15.07 4.99
C ARG A 125 -13.31 -15.46 5.25
N ARG A 126 -12.38 -15.10 4.36
CA ARG A 126 -10.94 -15.34 4.51
C ARG A 126 -10.12 -14.27 3.81
N ALA A 127 -9.05 -13.82 4.46
CA ALA A 127 -8.12 -12.82 3.90
C ALA A 127 -7.46 -13.27 2.58
N ASN A 128 -7.27 -14.58 2.40
CA ASN A 128 -6.63 -15.14 1.22
C ASN A 128 -7.54 -15.21 -0.01
N GLU A 129 -8.85 -15.07 0.15
CA GLU A 129 -9.81 -15.07 -0.97
C GLU A 129 -9.69 -13.81 -1.83
N LYS A 130 -9.26 -12.70 -1.21
CA LYS A 130 -9.11 -11.36 -1.82
C LYS A 130 -7.74 -10.74 -1.53
N ALA A 131 -6.70 -11.57 -1.52
CA ALA A 131 -5.37 -11.14 -1.08
C ALA A 131 -4.84 -9.95 -1.88
N LYS A 132 -5.13 -9.90 -3.19
CA LYS A 132 -4.73 -8.80 -4.06
C LYS A 132 -5.50 -7.51 -3.73
N GLU A 133 -6.81 -7.59 -3.55
CA GLU A 133 -7.64 -6.43 -3.21
C GLU A 133 -7.29 -5.88 -1.83
N VAL A 134 -7.00 -6.77 -0.86
CA VAL A 134 -6.47 -6.38 0.45
C VAL A 134 -5.13 -5.65 0.30
N GLN A 135 -4.22 -6.17 -0.52
CA GLN A 135 -2.93 -5.52 -0.76
C GLN A 135 -3.08 -4.14 -1.40
N ASP A 136 -3.93 -4.00 -2.42
CA ASP A 136 -4.22 -2.73 -3.07
C ASP A 136 -4.87 -1.74 -2.08
N LEU A 137 -5.85 -2.18 -1.27
CA LEU A 137 -6.44 -1.36 -0.20
C LEU A 137 -5.37 -0.87 0.80
N MET A 138 -4.45 -1.74 1.20
CA MET A 138 -3.37 -1.35 2.13
C MET A 138 -2.41 -0.34 1.53
N ALA A 139 -2.12 -0.43 0.23
CA ALA A 139 -1.34 0.59 -0.48
C ALA A 139 -2.04 1.96 -0.39
N TYR A 140 -3.37 1.98 -0.57
CA TYR A 140 -4.17 3.18 -0.39
C TYR A 140 -4.10 3.73 1.04
N LEU A 141 -4.40 2.90 2.05
CA LEU A 141 -4.42 3.33 3.45
C LEU A 141 -3.07 3.84 3.98
N ARG A 142 -1.95 3.29 3.48
CA ARG A 142 -0.60 3.76 3.83
C ARG A 142 -0.23 5.11 3.19
N GLY A 143 -0.93 5.49 2.12
CA GLY A 143 -0.75 6.78 1.46
C GLY A 143 -1.57 7.92 2.07
N LEU A 144 -2.48 7.62 3.00
CA LEU A 144 -3.31 8.59 3.75
C LEU A 144 -2.64 9.08 5.04
#